data_AF-A0ABD5HH15-F1
#
_entry.id   AF-A0ABD5HH15-F1
#
_cell.length_a   1.000
_cell.length_b   1.000
_cell.length_c   1.000
_cell.angle_alpha   90.00
_cell.angle_beta   90.00
_cell.angle_gamma   90.00
#
_symmetry.space_group_name_H-M   'P 1'
#
loop_
_entity.id
_entity.type
_entity.pdbx_description
1 polymer ?
#
loop_
_entity_poly.entity_id
_entity_poly.type
_entity_poly.pdbx_seq_one_letter_code
_entity_poly.pdbx_strand_id
1 'polypeptide(L)'
;MSKVPEQKKHVINFECDHCGRSYDDTDVCTSDDCPDNEIAMPDLLNYWTVDEVAECLDGVGDDLYRKLWSYITAETDGNPPLAKVAWEALTHEEKAEMVQAVEQEFPDGD
;
A
#
# COMPACT_ATOMS: atom_id res chain seq x y z
N MET A 1 -36.90 14.02 -45.49
CA MET A 1 -35.81 14.23 -44.51
C MET A 1 -35.74 13.00 -43.64
N SER A 2 -34.89 12.04 -43.99
CA SER A 2 -34.73 10.80 -43.23
C SER A 2 -33.96 11.11 -41.95
N LYS A 3 -34.55 10.78 -40.80
CA LYS A 3 -33.90 10.91 -39.49
C LYS A 3 -32.79 9.86 -39.42
N VAL A 4 -31.55 10.31 -39.30
CA VAL A 4 -30.41 9.45 -39.00
C VAL A 4 -30.58 8.97 -37.55
N PRO A 5 -30.57 7.65 -37.27
CA PRO A 5 -30.60 7.18 -35.90
C PRO A 5 -29.27 7.54 -35.23
N GLU A 6 -29.35 8.30 -34.14
CA GLU A 6 -28.25 8.65 -33.27
C GLU A 6 -27.62 7.33 -32.76
N GLN A 7 -26.41 7.05 -33.22
CA GLN A 7 -25.66 5.86 -32.79
C GLN A 7 -25.35 6.04 -31.31
N LYS A 8 -26.02 5.26 -30.46
CA LYS A 8 -25.67 5.14 -29.04
C LYS A 8 -24.24 4.62 -28.99
N LYS A 9 -23.28 5.49 -28.65
CA LYS A 9 -21.90 5.08 -28.38
C LYS A 9 -21.96 3.96 -27.34
N HIS A 10 -21.46 2.80 -27.71
CA HIS A 10 -21.38 1.65 -26.85
C HIS A 10 -20.23 1.92 -25.87
N VAL A 11 -20.55 2.53 -24.73
CA VAL A 11 -19.59 2.70 -23.64
C VAL A 11 -19.26 1.30 -23.13
N ILE A 12 -18.02 0.87 -23.38
CA ILE A 12 -17.48 -0.37 -22.84
C ILE A 12 -16.87 0.01 -21.50
N ASN A 13 -17.48 -0.42 -20.40
CA ASN A 13 -16.85 -0.25 -19.10
C ASN A 13 -15.84 -1.40 -18.93
N PHE A 14 -14.57 -1.09 -18.69
CA PHE A 14 -13.57 -2.11 -18.34
C PHE A 14 -13.28 -2.05 -16.84
N GLU A 15 -13.05 -3.21 -16.23
CA GLU A 15 -12.64 -3.31 -14.84
C GLU A 15 -11.11 -3.17 -14.77
N CYS A 16 -10.62 -2.27 -13.93
CA CYS A 16 -9.20 -2.09 -13.74
C CYS A 16 -8.60 -3.23 -12.92
N ASP A 17 -7.58 -3.89 -13.46
CA ASP A 17 -6.86 -4.98 -12.79
C ASP A 17 -6.17 -4.54 -11.49
N HIS A 18 -5.79 -3.25 -11.39
CA HIS A 18 -5.10 -2.69 -10.22
C HIS A 18 -6.00 -2.45 -9.00
N CYS A 19 -7.26 -2.05 -9.20
CA CYS A 19 -8.14 -1.65 -8.09
C CYS A 19 -9.62 -2.06 -8.24
N GLY A 20 -9.96 -2.88 -9.25
CA GLY A 20 -11.31 -3.41 -9.44
C GLY A 20 -12.38 -2.38 -9.81
N ARG A 21 -12.00 -1.12 -10.07
CA ARG A 21 -12.94 -0.06 -10.47
C ARG A 21 -13.28 -0.15 -11.95
N SER A 22 -14.51 0.19 -12.29
CA SER A 22 -14.99 0.26 -13.68
C SER A 22 -14.71 1.63 -14.29
N TYR A 23 -14.03 1.66 -15.44
CA TYR A 23 -13.65 2.84 -16.21
C TYR A 23 -14.33 2.87 -17.58
N ASP A 24 -14.62 4.05 -18.12
CA ASP A 24 -15.09 4.22 -19.50
C ASP A 24 -13.95 3.93 -20.50
N ASP A 25 -14.28 3.50 -21.71
CA ASP A 25 -13.35 3.16 -22.80
C ASP A 25 -12.31 4.25 -23.12
N THR A 26 -12.60 5.52 -22.76
CA THR A 26 -11.65 6.63 -22.94
C THR A 26 -10.67 6.84 -21.79
N ASP A 27 -10.92 6.24 -20.63
CA ASP A 27 -10.09 6.37 -19.45
C ASP A 27 -9.01 5.27 -19.42
N VAL A 28 -7.80 5.61 -18.98
CA VAL A 28 -6.74 4.62 -18.79
C VAL A 28 -6.62 4.40 -17.30
N CYS A 29 -6.85 3.16 -16.84
CA CYS A 29 -6.52 2.84 -15.47
C CYS A 29 -5.00 2.88 -15.31
N THR A 30 -4.53 3.87 -14.56
CA THR A 30 -3.16 3.95 -14.09
C THR A 30 -3.20 3.85 -12.57
N SER A 31 -2.13 3.33 -11.96
CA SER A 31 -2.08 3.15 -10.50
C SER A 31 -2.33 4.44 -9.71
N ASP A 32 -2.09 5.60 -10.32
CA ASP A 32 -2.32 6.94 -9.75
C ASP A 32 -3.81 7.29 -9.61
N ASP A 33 -4.69 6.67 -10.42
CA ASP A 33 -6.14 6.95 -10.46
C ASP A 33 -6.96 6.07 -9.49
N CYS A 34 -6.30 5.29 -8.64
CA CYS A 34 -6.95 4.41 -7.67
C CYS A 34 -6.86 4.98 -6.23
N PRO A 35 -7.65 6.01 -5.85
CA PRO A 35 -7.60 6.63 -4.52
C PRO A 35 -8.14 5.74 -3.39
N ASP A 36 -8.67 4.54 -3.67
CA ASP A 36 -9.04 3.52 -2.65
C ASP A 36 -7.98 2.42 -2.51
N ASN A 37 -6.86 2.49 -3.22
CA ASN A 37 -5.75 1.54 -3.02
C ASN A 37 -4.83 2.01 -1.86
N GLU A 38 -5.38 2.79 -0.92
CA GLU A 38 -4.66 3.12 0.31
C GLU A 38 -4.58 1.84 1.15
N ILE A 39 -3.36 1.29 1.19
CA ILE A 39 -3.05 0.14 2.04
C ILE A 39 -3.32 0.57 3.48
N ALA A 40 -4.11 -0.22 4.20
CA ALA A 40 -4.40 0.04 5.61
C ALA A 40 -3.14 -0.23 6.45
N MET A 41 -2.83 0.69 7.36
CA MET A 41 -1.72 0.51 8.29
C MET A 41 -2.05 -0.64 9.26
N PRO A 42 -1.19 -1.65 9.41
CA PRO A 42 -1.38 -2.68 10.43
C PRO A 42 -1.43 -2.07 11.83
N ASP A 43 -2.39 -2.49 12.64
CA ASP A 43 -2.57 -1.99 14.02
C ASP A 43 -1.29 -2.17 14.87
N LEU A 44 -0.54 -3.25 14.63
CA LEU A 44 0.75 -3.53 15.26
C LEU A 44 1.74 -2.36 15.18
N LEU A 45 1.74 -1.58 14.09
CA LEU A 45 2.65 -0.45 13.91
C LEU A 45 2.36 0.73 14.87
N ASN A 46 1.19 0.72 15.53
CA ASN A 46 0.89 1.67 16.60
C ASN A 46 1.63 1.37 17.91
N TYR A 47 2.15 0.15 18.05
CA TYR A 47 2.71 -0.35 19.30
C TYR A 47 4.18 -0.78 19.17
N TRP A 48 4.57 -1.25 17.99
CA TRP A 48 5.94 -1.71 17.73
C TRP A 48 6.84 -0.61 17.21
N THR A 49 8.09 -0.65 17.62
CA THR A 49 9.14 0.23 17.12
C THR A 49 9.70 -0.24 15.78
N VAL A 50 10.38 0.66 15.07
CA VAL A 50 10.96 0.37 13.75
C VAL A 50 11.98 -0.77 13.78
N ASP A 51 12.76 -0.93 14.86
CA ASP A 51 13.66 -2.07 15.07
C ASP A 51 12.89 -3.37 15.31
N GLU A 52 11.86 -3.36 16.14
CA GLU A 52 11.03 -4.56 16.37
C GLU A 52 10.41 -5.06 15.06
N VAL A 53 9.88 -4.15 14.23
CA VAL A 53 9.35 -4.50 12.90
C VAL A 53 10.44 -5.03 11.98
N ALA A 54 11.64 -4.44 11.98
CA ALA A 54 12.73 -4.88 11.11
C ALA A 54 13.35 -6.21 11.54
N GLU A 55 13.42 -6.50 12.85
CA GLU A 55 14.07 -7.69 13.40
C GLU A 55 13.14 -8.89 13.51
N CYS A 56 11.84 -8.67 13.75
CA CYS A 56 10.92 -9.74 14.11
C CYS A 56 9.93 -10.11 13.01
N LEU A 57 9.81 -9.35 11.92
CA LEU A 57 9.01 -9.77 10.77
C LEU A 57 9.90 -10.45 9.71
N ASP A 58 9.78 -11.78 9.53
CA ASP A 58 10.61 -12.54 8.58
C ASP A 58 10.34 -12.14 7.12
N GLY A 59 9.14 -11.62 6.84
CA GLY A 59 8.74 -11.17 5.50
C GLY A 59 9.27 -9.80 5.07
N VAL A 60 9.98 -9.07 5.94
CA VAL A 60 10.55 -7.75 5.59
C VAL A 60 11.81 -7.92 4.73
N GLY A 61 11.78 -7.39 3.51
CA GLY A 61 12.89 -7.45 2.57
C GLY A 61 14.05 -6.52 2.94
N ASP A 62 15.21 -6.77 2.33
CA ASP A 62 16.46 -6.05 2.58
C ASP A 62 16.35 -4.52 2.48
N ASP A 63 15.60 -4.01 1.50
CA ASP A 63 15.48 -2.57 1.27
C ASP A 63 14.59 -1.90 2.31
N LEU A 64 13.44 -2.52 2.63
CA LEU A 64 12.57 -2.05 3.71
C LEU A 64 13.25 -2.17 5.08
N TYR A 65 13.97 -3.27 5.33
CA TYR A 65 14.80 -3.46 6.52
C TYR A 65 15.78 -2.29 6.70
N ARG A 66 16.60 -1.98 5.68
CA ARG A 66 17.56 -0.86 5.74
C ARG A 66 16.87 0.47 5.99
N LYS A 67 15.71 0.67 5.37
CA LYS A 67 14.91 1.88 5.55
C LYS A 67 14.40 2.01 6.98
N LEU A 68 13.86 0.96 7.57
CA LEU A 68 13.41 0.95 8.98
C LEU A 68 14.56 1.27 9.94
N TRP A 69 15.72 0.65 9.73
CA TRP A 69 16.92 0.94 10.51
C TRP A 69 17.42 2.38 10.36
N SER A 70 17.13 3.05 9.24
CA SER A 70 17.54 4.45 9.04
C SER A 70 16.81 5.46 9.94
N TYR A 71 15.68 5.07 10.54
CA TYR A 71 14.97 5.89 11.53
C TYR A 71 15.61 5.84 12.92
N ILE A 72 16.58 4.95 13.14
CA ILE A 72 17.34 4.86 14.38
C ILE A 72 18.61 5.68 14.23
N THR A 73 18.61 6.83 14.89
CA THR A 73 19.72 7.77 14.91
C THR A 73 20.37 7.74 16.28
N ALA A 74 21.50 8.44 16.44
CA ALA A 74 22.14 8.57 17.75
C ALA A 74 21.22 9.22 18.82
N GLU A 75 20.18 9.96 18.41
CA GLU A 75 19.22 10.60 19.32
C GLU A 75 18.07 9.66 19.72
N THR A 76 17.75 8.68 18.87
CA THR A 76 16.70 7.68 19.12
C THR A 76 17.25 6.32 19.54
N ASP A 77 18.58 6.16 19.57
CA ASP A 77 19.26 4.97 20.07
C ASP A 77 18.90 4.73 21.55
N GLY A 78 18.22 3.61 21.81
CA GLY A 78 17.67 3.25 23.12
C GLY A 78 16.21 3.68 23.38
N ASN A 79 15.62 4.48 22.49
CA ASN A 79 14.17 4.72 22.43
C ASN A 79 13.72 4.94 20.98
N PRO A 80 13.72 3.88 20.15
CA PRO A 80 13.41 3.99 18.73
C PRO A 80 11.97 4.47 18.48
N PRO A 81 11.70 5.15 17.37
CA PRO A 81 10.34 5.59 17.05
C PRO A 81 9.43 4.40 16.75
N LEU A 82 8.13 4.59 16.99
CA LEU A 82 7.10 3.65 16.55
C LEU A 82 7.09 3.52 15.03
N ALA A 83 6.81 2.32 14.54
CA ALA A 83 6.79 2.01 13.11
C ALA A 83 5.75 2.80 12.32
N LYS A 84 4.66 3.26 12.95
CA LYS A 84 3.71 4.21 12.32
C LYS A 84 4.36 5.50 11.84
N VAL A 85 5.51 5.91 12.42
CA VAL A 85 6.24 7.09 11.95
C VAL A 85 6.91 6.81 10.61
N ALA A 86 7.46 5.60 10.44
CA ALA A 86 8.02 5.18 9.16
C ALA A 86 6.92 5.00 8.11
N TRP A 87 5.76 4.44 8.50
CA TRP A 87 4.61 4.18 7.62
C TRP A 87 4.22 5.39 6.76
N GLU A 88 4.12 6.58 7.35
CA GLU A 88 3.73 7.81 6.63
C GLU A 88 4.70 8.19 5.50
N ALA A 89 5.95 7.72 5.56
CA ALA A 89 7.00 7.98 4.59
C ALA A 89 7.34 6.77 3.70
N LEU A 90 6.62 5.65 3.86
CA LEU A 90 6.76 4.49 3.00
C LEU A 90 6.01 4.70 1.67
N THR A 91 6.59 4.17 0.59
CA THR A 91 5.93 4.06 -0.70
C THR A 91 4.80 3.04 -0.61
N HIS A 92 3.91 3.03 -1.60
CA HIS A 92 2.86 2.02 -1.69
C HIS A 92 3.42 0.58 -1.71
N GLU A 93 4.51 0.34 -2.45
CA GLU A 93 5.16 -0.98 -2.53
C GLU A 93 5.75 -1.42 -1.18
N GLU A 94 6.42 -0.51 -0.46
CA GLU A 94 6.96 -0.80 0.88
C GLU A 94 5.85 -1.03 1.91
N LYS A 95 4.72 -0.32 1.79
CA LYS A 95 3.53 -0.56 2.62
C LYS A 95 2.93 -1.93 2.34
N ALA A 96 2.84 -2.34 1.08
CA ALA A 96 2.35 -3.66 0.68
C ALA A 96 3.24 -4.77 1.23
N GLU A 97 4.56 -4.61 1.08
CA GLU A 97 5.55 -5.54 1.63
C GLU A 97 5.41 -5.66 3.15
N MET A 98 5.27 -4.54 3.86
CA MET A 98 5.09 -4.54 5.30
C MET A 98 3.80 -5.25 5.74
N VAL A 99 2.68 -5.00 5.06
CA VAL A 99 1.42 -5.72 5.33
C VAL A 99 1.60 -7.22 5.08
N GLN A 100 2.21 -7.59 3.96
CA GLN A 100 2.47 -8.98 3.63
C GLN A 100 3.37 -9.67 4.67
N ALA A 101 4.35 -8.95 5.23
CA ALA A 101 5.21 -9.46 6.29
C ALA A 101 4.43 -9.69 7.59
N VAL A 102 3.54 -8.75 7.96
CA VAL A 102 2.65 -8.91 9.13
C VAL A 102 1.70 -10.09 8.94
N GLU A 103 1.08 -10.25 7.78
CA GLU A 103 0.15 -11.35 7.49
C GLU A 103 0.85 -12.73 7.49
N GLN A 104 2.12 -12.79 7.08
CA GLN A 104 2.91 -14.02 7.13
C GLN A 104 3.25 -14.43 8.56
N GLU A 105 3.63 -13.47 9.41
CA GLU A 105 3.95 -13.73 10.82
C GLU A 105 2.70 -14.02 11.66
N PHE A 106 1.59 -13.32 11.37
CA PHE A 106 0.35 -13.37 12.14
C PHE A 106 -0.85 -13.75 11.26
N PRO A 107 -0.89 -15.00 10.73
CA PRO A 107 -1.91 -15.43 9.77
C PRO A 107 -3.33 -15.53 10.37
N ASP A 108 -3.44 -15.61 11.69
CA ASP A 108 -4.72 -15.76 12.40
C ASP A 108 -5.35 -14.42 12.83
N GLY A 109 -4.66 -13.28 12.61
CA GLY A 109 -5.16 -11.93 12.92
C GLY A 109 -5.64 -11.76 14.36
N ASP A 110 -4.73 -11.45 15.28
CA ASP A 110 -5.05 -11.06 16.67
C ASP A 110 -4.60 -9.61 16.94
#